data_AF-A0AAD8A2G3-F1
#
_entry.id   AF-A0AAD8A2G3-F1
#
_cell.length_a   1.000
_cell.length_b   1.000
_cell.length_c   1.000
_cell.angle_alpha   90.00
_cell.angle_beta   90.00
_cell.angle_gamma   90.00
#
_symmetry.space_group_name_H-M   'P 1'
#
loop_
_entity.id
_entity.type
_entity.pdbx_description
1 polymer ?
#
loop_
_entity_poly.entity_id
_entity_poly.type
_entity_poly.pdbx_seq_one_letter_code
_entity_poly.pdbx_strand_id
1 'polypeptide(L)'
;MEGNNNNINKVIYEGNAEDNFAANQTIASTPSSSTSGCVSGDDTSEGKAVIPSSLVTAENYLTISEVMSVEELTRAVEQCKEMVLESAECSEERKWLVRRLIEFRLRLQEAREAAEEEKESSGVNHCEMKVVLGHHFIIQSQPAPTTKHHCDRCCGVIWSVVHSWYQCVDCKYSCHVKCLDKVCRVCAHVKVSENPSYISDICPEMGLSAQAYRCAECKAHITF
;
A
#
# COMPACT_ATOMS: atom_id res chain seq x y z
N MET A 1 22.87 40.39 48.51
CA MET A 1 22.02 40.77 47.37
C MET A 1 21.88 39.52 46.51
N GLU A 2 21.09 38.52 46.90
CA GLU A 2 19.62 38.56 47.15
C GLU A 2 18.93 39.04 45.86
N GLY A 3 18.17 38.22 45.13
CA GLY A 3 16.90 37.59 45.54
C GLY A 3 15.75 38.31 44.81
N ASN A 4 14.54 37.80 44.60
CA ASN A 4 13.93 36.47 44.83
C ASN A 4 12.61 36.40 43.98
N ASN A 5 11.90 35.27 44.00
CA ASN A 5 10.46 35.11 43.68
C ASN A 5 9.93 35.37 42.24
N ASN A 6 9.65 34.27 41.54
CA ASN A 6 8.29 33.77 41.24
C ASN A 6 7.11 34.75 41.06
N ASN A 7 6.44 34.67 39.91
CA ASN A 7 4.97 34.66 39.79
C ASN A 7 4.61 34.00 38.44
N ILE A 8 4.20 32.73 38.37
CA ILE A 8 2.80 32.28 38.54
C ILE A 8 1.79 33.24 37.90
N ASN A 9 1.13 32.78 36.83
CA ASN A 9 -0.17 33.29 36.45
C ASN A 9 -1.09 32.10 36.13
N LYS A 10 -2.25 32.08 36.80
CA LYS A 10 -3.19 30.95 36.83
C LYS A 10 -4.51 31.46 36.26
N VAL A 11 -4.93 30.91 35.12
CA VAL A 11 -6.27 31.15 34.57
C VAL A 11 -7.09 29.88 34.75
N ILE A 12 -8.09 29.96 35.64
CA ILE A 12 -9.22 29.02 35.71
C ILE A 12 -10.41 29.74 35.09
N TYR A 13 -11.22 29.03 34.32
CA TYR A 13 -12.66 29.26 34.28
C TYR A 13 -13.41 27.94 34.28
N GLU A 14 -14.39 27.83 35.17
CA GLU A 14 -15.42 26.79 35.23
C GLU A 14 -16.56 27.17 34.24
N GLY A 15 -17.54 26.33 33.89
CA GLY A 15 -17.92 24.99 34.34
C GLY A 15 -19.18 24.49 33.59
N ASN A 16 -19.98 23.62 34.22
CA ASN A 16 -21.20 22.94 33.70
C ASN A 16 -20.87 21.79 32.70
N ALA A 17 -21.29 20.52 32.85
CA ALA A 17 -22.39 19.84 33.58
C ALA A 17 -23.80 20.13 33.03
N GLU A 18 -24.80 19.23 33.01
CA GLU A 18 -24.96 17.84 33.53
C GLU A 18 -25.30 16.88 32.34
N ASP A 19 -25.72 15.61 32.37
CA ASP A 19 -26.11 14.59 33.38
C ASP A 19 -25.88 13.16 32.74
N ASN A 20 -25.41 12.10 33.41
CA ASN A 20 -26.12 10.94 34.04
C ASN A 20 -27.33 10.32 33.28
N PHE A 21 -27.75 9.04 33.41
CA PHE A 21 -27.34 7.81 34.16
C PHE A 21 -27.90 6.59 33.34
N ALA A 22 -27.23 5.45 33.11
CA ALA A 22 -26.89 4.30 33.98
C ALA A 22 -28.03 3.30 34.37
N ALA A 23 -27.72 2.00 34.24
CA ALA A 23 -28.18 0.82 35.04
C ALA A 23 -29.54 0.08 34.81
N ASN A 24 -29.43 -1.14 34.23
CA ASN A 24 -29.86 -2.48 34.73
C ASN A 24 -31.32 -2.88 35.14
N GLN A 25 -31.73 -4.04 34.57
CA GLN A 25 -32.40 -5.23 35.18
C GLN A 25 -33.90 -5.28 35.60
N THR A 26 -34.64 -6.21 34.95
CA THR A 26 -35.57 -7.26 35.51
C THR A 26 -36.85 -6.78 36.27
N ILE A 27 -38.08 -7.36 36.21
CA ILE A 27 -38.56 -8.77 36.17
C ILE A 27 -39.98 -8.93 35.55
N ALA A 28 -40.27 -10.12 34.98
CA ALA A 28 -41.55 -10.88 34.96
C ALA A 28 -42.86 -10.32 34.34
N SER A 29 -43.34 -10.95 33.24
CA SER A 29 -44.63 -11.74 33.17
C SER A 29 -44.89 -12.36 31.77
N THR A 30 -45.79 -13.35 31.71
CA THR A 30 -46.11 -14.24 30.54
C THR A 30 -47.53 -13.91 29.96
N PRO A 31 -48.10 -14.58 28.90
CA PRO A 31 -47.67 -15.80 28.18
C PRO A 31 -47.86 -15.88 26.63
N SER A 32 -47.31 -16.96 26.06
CA SER A 32 -47.79 -17.73 24.87
C SER A 32 -48.04 -17.07 23.51
N SER A 33 -47.22 -17.44 22.52
CA SER A 33 -47.67 -18.13 21.27
C SER A 33 -46.48 -18.77 20.53
N SER A 34 -46.75 -19.85 19.78
CA SER A 34 -45.70 -20.72 19.21
C SER A 34 -45.41 -20.43 17.73
N THR A 35 -44.14 -20.24 17.38
CA THR A 35 -43.61 -20.47 16.03
C THR A 35 -42.27 -21.21 16.09
N SER A 36 -42.04 -22.13 15.15
CA SER A 36 -40.87 -23.01 15.12
C SER A 36 -39.67 -22.35 14.44
N GLY A 37 -38.49 -22.40 15.08
CA GLY A 37 -37.23 -21.95 14.49
C GLY A 37 -36.02 -22.54 15.20
N CYS A 38 -35.58 -23.73 14.78
CA CYS A 38 -34.39 -24.39 15.31
C CYS A 38 -33.10 -23.82 14.68
N VAL A 39 -32.65 -22.67 15.20
CA VAL A 39 -31.33 -22.12 14.90
C VAL A 39 -30.28 -22.63 15.88
N SER A 40 -29.89 -23.90 15.72
CA SER A 40 -28.69 -24.44 16.37
C SER A 40 -27.45 -23.80 15.72
N GLY A 41 -26.88 -22.79 16.36
CA GLY A 41 -25.57 -22.25 15.99
C GLY A 41 -24.46 -23.06 16.68
N ASP A 42 -23.75 -23.89 15.93
CA ASP A 42 -22.55 -24.59 16.37
C ASP A 42 -21.27 -23.81 16.01
N ASP A 43 -20.94 -22.84 16.87
CA ASP A 43 -19.63 -22.19 16.85
C ASP A 43 -18.55 -23.22 17.19
N THR A 44 -17.66 -23.54 16.25
CA THR A 44 -16.52 -24.45 16.47
C THR A 44 -15.34 -24.02 15.60
N SER A 45 -14.35 -23.40 16.24
CA SER A 45 -13.10 -23.02 15.58
C SER A 45 -12.20 -24.23 15.29
N GLU A 46 -11.49 -24.15 14.17
CA GLU A 46 -10.22 -24.84 13.89
C GLU A 46 -10.14 -26.36 14.12
N GLY A 47 -10.53 -27.11 13.09
CA GLY A 47 -10.07 -28.47 12.85
C GLY A 47 -10.04 -28.76 11.34
N LYS A 48 -9.02 -29.45 10.84
CA LYS A 48 -8.98 -29.89 9.42
C LYS A 48 -10.25 -30.67 9.09
N ALA A 49 -11.06 -30.15 8.17
CA ALA A 49 -12.36 -30.71 7.84
C ALA A 49 -12.24 -32.19 7.44
N VAL A 50 -12.86 -33.07 8.22
CA VAL A 50 -12.84 -34.52 7.99
C VAL A 50 -13.68 -34.82 6.74
N ILE A 51 -13.05 -35.45 5.74
CA ILE A 51 -13.64 -35.68 4.43
C ILE A 51 -14.60 -36.89 4.50
N PRO A 52 -15.86 -36.78 4.02
CA PRO A 52 -16.78 -37.91 3.90
C PRO A 52 -16.19 -39.04 3.04
N SER A 53 -16.28 -40.28 3.53
CA SER A 53 -15.62 -41.43 2.90
C SER A 53 -16.17 -41.80 1.51
N SER A 54 -17.33 -41.26 1.10
CA SER A 54 -17.86 -41.41 -0.26
C SER A 54 -16.99 -40.73 -1.33
N LEU A 55 -16.28 -39.65 -0.96
CA LEU A 55 -15.53 -38.80 -1.87
C LEU A 55 -14.08 -39.27 -2.12
N VAL A 56 -13.66 -40.38 -1.49
CA VAL A 56 -12.25 -40.84 -1.51
C VAL A 56 -11.85 -41.51 -2.84
N THR A 57 -12.82 -42.07 -3.57
CA THR A 57 -12.56 -42.88 -4.79
C THR A 57 -12.64 -42.08 -6.10
N ALA A 58 -12.82 -40.76 -6.04
CA ALA A 58 -12.69 -39.88 -7.20
C ALA A 58 -11.22 -39.44 -7.33
N GLU A 59 -10.43 -40.17 -8.12
CA GLU A 59 -8.95 -40.17 -8.12
C GLU A 59 -8.27 -38.86 -8.60
N ASN A 60 -9.02 -37.77 -8.74
CA ASN A 60 -8.53 -36.42 -9.01
C ASN A 60 -9.08 -35.41 -7.97
N TYR A 61 -8.94 -35.75 -6.69
CA TYR A 61 -9.03 -34.79 -5.59
C TYR A 61 -8.03 -33.66 -5.87
N LEU A 62 -8.50 -32.53 -6.43
CA LEU A 62 -7.68 -31.46 -6.99
C LEU A 62 -6.72 -30.91 -5.93
N THR A 63 -5.51 -31.47 -5.89
CA THR A 63 -4.47 -31.09 -4.94
C THR A 63 -4.02 -29.68 -5.28
N ILE A 64 -4.06 -28.81 -4.28
CA ILE A 64 -3.34 -27.55 -4.33
C ILE A 64 -1.87 -27.93 -4.24
N SER A 65 -1.23 -28.02 -5.40
CA SER A 65 0.16 -27.60 -5.48
C SER A 65 0.19 -26.15 -5.00
N GLU A 66 1.12 -25.83 -4.09
CA GLU A 66 1.26 -24.49 -3.51
C GLU A 66 1.55 -23.42 -4.58
N VAL A 67 2.01 -23.86 -5.76
CA VAL A 67 2.08 -23.08 -6.99
C VAL A 67 1.24 -23.78 -8.07
N MET A 68 0.30 -23.05 -8.68
CA MET A 68 -0.47 -23.45 -9.87
C MET A 68 -0.58 -22.23 -10.81
N SER A 69 -0.52 -22.46 -12.13
CA SER A 69 -0.65 -21.38 -13.13
C SER A 69 -2.10 -20.86 -13.27
N VAL A 70 -2.27 -19.67 -13.85
CA VAL A 70 -3.58 -19.06 -14.14
C VAL A 70 -4.42 -19.97 -15.05
N GLU A 71 -3.78 -20.67 -15.98
CA GLU A 71 -4.40 -21.61 -16.92
C GLU A 71 -4.88 -22.89 -16.20
N GLU A 72 -4.09 -23.42 -15.26
CA GLU A 72 -4.46 -24.58 -14.45
C GLU A 72 -5.57 -24.25 -13.45
N LEU A 73 -5.48 -23.09 -12.79
CA LEU A 73 -6.53 -22.59 -11.89
C LEU A 73 -7.84 -22.33 -12.65
N THR A 74 -7.77 -21.77 -13.87
CA THR A 74 -8.95 -21.61 -14.73
C THR A 74 -9.58 -22.97 -15.08
N ARG A 75 -8.76 -23.97 -15.43
CA ARG A 75 -9.25 -25.33 -15.71
C ARG A 75 -9.89 -26.00 -14.48
N ALA A 76 -9.27 -25.85 -13.31
CA ALA A 76 -9.80 -26.35 -12.04
C ALA A 76 -11.13 -25.67 -11.65
N VAL A 77 -11.30 -24.37 -11.93
CA VAL A 77 -12.56 -23.65 -11.73
C VAL A 77 -13.68 -24.24 -12.61
N GLU A 78 -13.44 -24.50 -13.90
CA GLU A 78 -14.48 -25.07 -14.79
C GLU A 78 -14.84 -26.51 -14.40
N GLN A 79 -13.84 -27.37 -14.17
CA GLN A 79 -14.08 -28.75 -13.72
C GLN A 79 -14.83 -28.80 -12.37
N CYS A 80 -14.55 -27.86 -11.46
CA CYS A 80 -15.25 -27.77 -10.18
C CYS A 80 -16.69 -27.25 -10.33
N LYS A 81 -17.00 -26.39 -11.32
CA LYS A 81 -18.40 -26.04 -11.65
C LYS A 81 -19.17 -27.26 -12.17
N GLU A 82 -18.56 -28.07 -13.04
CA GLU A 82 -19.18 -29.25 -13.63
C GLU A 82 -19.61 -30.24 -12.55
N MET A 83 -18.69 -30.59 -11.63
CA MET A 83 -19.00 -31.43 -10.46
C MET A 83 -20.09 -30.82 -9.55
N VAL A 84 -20.13 -29.49 -9.36
CA VAL A 84 -21.22 -28.82 -8.60
C VAL A 84 -22.58 -29.03 -9.27
N LEU A 85 -22.65 -28.97 -10.61
CA LEU A 85 -23.90 -29.14 -11.36
C LEU A 85 -24.36 -30.61 -11.40
N GLU A 86 -23.43 -31.56 -11.52
CA GLU A 86 -23.72 -33.00 -11.51
C GLU A 86 -24.12 -33.52 -10.11
N SER A 87 -23.55 -32.95 -9.04
CA SER A 87 -23.88 -33.32 -7.66
C SER A 87 -25.35 -33.03 -7.30
N ALA A 88 -25.94 -33.87 -6.44
CA ALA A 88 -27.34 -33.72 -6.03
C ALA A 88 -27.61 -32.40 -5.27
N GLU A 89 -28.81 -31.85 -5.47
CA GLU A 89 -29.26 -30.61 -4.83
C GLU A 89 -29.21 -30.71 -3.30
N CYS A 90 -28.76 -29.64 -2.63
CA CYS A 90 -28.62 -29.57 -1.17
C CYS A 90 -27.75 -30.68 -0.49
N SER A 91 -26.95 -31.42 -1.25
CA SER A 91 -26.01 -32.41 -0.69
C SER A 91 -24.81 -31.77 0.01
N GLU A 92 -24.26 -32.43 1.04
CA GLU A 92 -22.97 -32.03 1.65
C GLU A 92 -21.81 -32.10 0.65
N GLU A 93 -21.92 -32.96 -0.37
CA GLU A 93 -20.96 -33.07 -1.47
C GLU A 93 -20.98 -31.78 -2.33
N ARG A 94 -22.17 -31.32 -2.75
CA ARG A 94 -22.34 -30.01 -3.42
C ARG A 94 -21.81 -28.85 -2.55
N LYS A 95 -22.08 -28.88 -1.25
CA LYS A 95 -21.62 -27.87 -0.27
C LYS A 95 -20.09 -27.85 -0.12
N TRP A 96 -19.43 -29.01 -0.16
CA TRP A 96 -17.96 -29.10 -0.18
C TRP A 96 -17.39 -28.57 -1.51
N LEU A 97 -17.97 -29.00 -2.64
CA LEU A 97 -17.56 -28.55 -3.97
C LEU A 97 -17.73 -27.04 -4.15
N VAL A 98 -18.79 -26.43 -3.63
CA VAL A 98 -19.00 -24.97 -3.64
C VAL A 98 -17.93 -24.23 -2.81
N ARG A 99 -17.56 -24.73 -1.62
CA ARG A 99 -16.44 -24.17 -0.84
C ARG A 99 -15.13 -24.24 -1.63
N ARG A 100 -14.88 -25.37 -2.30
CA ARG A 100 -13.67 -25.58 -3.11
C ARG A 100 -13.64 -24.71 -4.38
N LEU A 101 -14.78 -24.47 -5.00
CA LEU A 101 -14.95 -23.57 -6.14
C LEU A 101 -14.68 -22.11 -5.76
N ILE A 102 -15.05 -21.69 -4.54
CA ILE A 102 -14.68 -20.36 -4.00
C ILE A 102 -13.16 -20.27 -3.83
N GLU A 103 -12.53 -21.30 -3.27
CA GLU A 103 -11.08 -21.34 -3.04
C GLU A 103 -10.26 -21.29 -4.35
N PHE A 104 -10.69 -21.98 -5.41
CA PHE A 104 -10.05 -21.87 -6.72
C PHE A 104 -10.27 -20.51 -7.40
N ARG A 105 -11.42 -19.87 -7.19
CA ARG A 105 -11.67 -18.50 -7.69
C ARG A 105 -10.81 -17.47 -6.97
N LEU A 106 -10.59 -17.63 -5.66
CA LEU A 106 -9.69 -16.77 -4.89
C LEU A 106 -8.26 -16.86 -5.42
N ARG A 107 -7.68 -18.07 -5.53
CA ARG A 107 -6.33 -18.23 -6.11
C ARG A 107 -6.24 -17.77 -7.55
N LEU A 108 -7.29 -17.96 -8.35
CA LEU A 108 -7.31 -17.45 -9.73
C LEU A 108 -7.33 -15.92 -9.78
N GLN A 109 -7.90 -15.25 -8.78
CA GLN A 109 -7.85 -13.80 -8.66
C GLN A 109 -6.46 -13.34 -8.17
N GLU A 110 -5.94 -13.93 -7.09
CA GLU A 110 -4.60 -13.65 -6.56
C GLU A 110 -3.50 -13.81 -7.64
N ALA A 111 -3.56 -14.90 -8.42
CA ALA A 111 -2.60 -15.16 -9.51
C ALA A 111 -2.78 -14.21 -10.71
N ARG A 112 -3.95 -13.59 -10.90
CA ARG A 112 -4.17 -12.56 -11.92
C ARG A 112 -3.70 -11.20 -11.45
N GLU A 113 -3.97 -10.85 -10.20
CA GLU A 113 -3.49 -9.63 -9.55
C GLU A 113 -1.96 -9.61 -9.53
N ALA A 114 -1.30 -10.71 -9.12
CA ALA A 114 0.16 -10.84 -9.24
C ALA A 114 0.65 -10.70 -10.70
N ALA A 115 -0.05 -11.31 -11.67
CA ALA A 115 0.29 -11.17 -13.10
C ALA A 115 -0.09 -9.79 -13.70
N GLU A 116 -0.77 -8.92 -12.97
CA GLU A 116 -1.04 -7.52 -13.32
C GLU A 116 -0.07 -6.58 -12.61
N GLU A 117 0.31 -6.86 -11.36
CA GLU A 117 1.47 -6.27 -10.67
C GLU A 117 2.78 -6.51 -11.45
N GLU A 118 3.00 -7.70 -12.01
CA GLU A 118 4.13 -7.99 -12.92
C GLU A 118 4.09 -7.13 -14.19
N LYS A 119 2.90 -6.72 -14.66
CA LYS A 119 2.74 -5.87 -15.86
C LYS A 119 2.90 -4.39 -15.52
N GLU A 120 2.34 -3.92 -14.42
CA GLU A 120 2.53 -2.54 -13.95
C GLU A 120 3.99 -2.30 -13.52
N SER A 121 4.62 -3.26 -12.84
CA SER A 121 6.06 -3.26 -12.59
C SER A 121 6.92 -3.53 -13.84
N SER A 122 6.40 -4.12 -14.93
CA SER A 122 7.10 -4.10 -16.22
C SER A 122 7.21 -2.69 -16.82
N GLY A 123 6.29 -1.78 -16.43
CA GLY A 123 6.43 -0.33 -16.67
C GLY A 123 7.50 0.32 -15.78
N VAL A 124 7.79 -0.27 -14.62
CA VAL A 124 8.79 0.18 -13.63
C VAL A 124 9.91 -0.87 -13.51
N ASN A 125 10.63 -1.09 -14.61
CA ASN A 125 11.83 -1.96 -14.72
C ASN A 125 12.50 -2.18 -13.35
N HIS A 126 12.50 -3.42 -12.83
CA HIS A 126 13.09 -3.79 -11.53
C HIS A 126 14.62 -3.61 -11.54
N CYS A 127 15.05 -2.36 -11.44
CA CYS A 127 16.37 -1.92 -11.87
C CYS A 127 16.98 -1.00 -10.81
N GLU A 128 17.70 -1.63 -9.87
CA GLU A 128 18.65 -1.02 -8.94
C GLU A 128 18.15 0.29 -8.29
N MET A 129 17.11 0.19 -7.45
CA MET A 129 16.65 1.35 -6.67
C MET A 129 17.75 1.85 -5.74
N LYS A 130 18.05 3.15 -5.78
CA LYS A 130 19.07 3.81 -4.95
C LYS A 130 18.45 4.85 -4.04
N VAL A 131 18.73 4.76 -2.74
CA VAL A 131 18.26 5.73 -1.74
C VAL A 131 19.37 6.71 -1.42
N VAL A 132 19.16 7.99 -1.75
CA VAL A 132 20.12 9.08 -1.47
C VAL A 132 19.35 10.28 -0.93
N LEU A 133 19.69 10.75 0.28
CA LEU A 133 19.02 11.88 0.97
C LEU A 133 17.47 11.79 0.95
N GLY A 134 16.92 10.59 1.15
CA GLY A 134 15.48 10.32 1.18
C GLY A 134 14.79 10.27 -0.20
N HIS A 135 15.53 10.34 -1.30
CA HIS A 135 14.99 10.11 -2.65
C HIS A 135 15.06 8.62 -3.01
N HIS A 136 13.96 8.02 -3.45
CA HIS A 136 13.96 6.67 -4.03
C HIS A 136 14.22 6.74 -5.54
N PHE A 137 15.49 6.67 -5.95
CA PHE A 137 15.88 6.77 -7.36
C PHE A 137 15.73 5.44 -8.11
N ILE A 138 15.02 5.44 -9.23
CA ILE A 138 14.96 4.34 -10.20
C ILE A 138 15.68 4.76 -11.49
N ILE A 139 16.51 3.87 -12.05
CA ILE A 139 17.21 4.15 -13.31
C ILE A 139 16.26 4.08 -14.50
N GLN A 140 16.23 5.18 -15.25
CA GLN A 140 15.53 5.35 -16.51
C GLN A 140 16.51 4.99 -17.64
N SER A 141 16.33 3.80 -18.21
CA SER A 141 17.24 3.20 -19.22
C SER A 141 16.64 3.06 -20.61
N GLN A 142 15.32 3.22 -20.74
CA GLN A 142 14.61 3.11 -22.02
C GLN A 142 14.66 4.44 -22.79
N PRO A 143 14.62 4.41 -24.15
CA PRO A 143 14.48 5.62 -24.96
C PRO A 143 13.07 6.19 -24.79
N ALA A 144 12.93 7.07 -23.80
CA ALA A 144 11.74 7.89 -23.62
C ALA A 144 11.40 8.69 -24.91
N PRO A 145 10.13 9.09 -25.10
CA PRO A 145 9.77 10.05 -26.16
C PRO A 145 10.56 11.36 -26.05
N THR A 146 10.41 12.26 -27.02
CA THR A 146 11.27 13.44 -27.24
C THR A 146 11.22 14.54 -26.16
N THR A 147 10.72 14.24 -24.95
CA THR A 147 10.81 15.09 -23.76
C THR A 147 12.26 15.33 -23.37
N LYS A 148 12.67 16.61 -23.34
CA LYS A 148 14.00 17.02 -22.87
C LYS A 148 13.99 17.04 -21.34
N HIS A 149 14.57 16.03 -20.71
CA HIS A 149 14.76 16.01 -19.26
C HIS A 149 15.96 16.89 -18.89
N HIS A 150 15.87 17.64 -17.80
CA HIS A 150 16.99 18.43 -17.27
C HIS A 150 17.51 17.79 -15.97
N CYS A 151 18.79 17.91 -15.71
CA CYS A 151 19.43 17.38 -14.51
C CYS A 151 19.36 18.42 -13.39
N ASP A 152 18.50 18.21 -12.39
CA ASP A 152 18.31 19.10 -11.23
C ASP A 152 19.59 19.31 -10.41
N ARG A 153 20.63 18.47 -10.62
CA ARG A 153 21.91 18.61 -9.96
C ARG A 153 22.86 19.63 -10.59
N CYS A 154 22.85 19.73 -11.92
CA CYS A 154 23.83 20.50 -12.70
C CYS A 154 23.22 21.40 -13.79
N CYS A 155 21.90 21.48 -13.84
CA CYS A 155 21.08 22.22 -14.82
C CYS A 155 21.27 21.82 -16.30
N GLY A 156 22.15 20.86 -16.60
CA GLY A 156 22.42 20.38 -17.95
C GLY A 156 21.36 19.39 -18.46
N VAL A 157 21.14 19.37 -19.77
CA VAL A 157 20.20 18.45 -20.44
C VAL A 157 20.62 16.99 -20.26
N ILE A 158 19.63 16.12 -20.03
CA ILE A 158 19.73 14.67 -20.05
C ILE A 158 19.33 14.20 -21.45
N TRP A 159 20.22 13.46 -22.11
CA TRP A 159 20.01 12.95 -23.47
C TRP A 159 19.42 11.53 -23.40
N SER A 160 18.15 11.42 -23.00
CA SER A 160 17.47 10.15 -22.67
C SER A 160 17.40 9.12 -23.80
N VAL A 161 17.68 9.52 -25.04
CA VAL A 161 17.78 8.62 -26.21
C VAL A 161 19.11 7.84 -26.23
N VAL A 162 20.14 8.32 -25.52
CA VAL A 162 21.52 7.80 -25.58
C VAL A 162 22.07 7.41 -24.20
N HIS A 163 21.67 8.11 -23.13
CA HIS A 163 22.20 7.89 -21.79
C HIS A 163 21.09 7.65 -20.77
N SER A 164 21.26 6.58 -19.98
CA SER A 164 20.46 6.33 -18.78
C SER A 164 20.65 7.44 -17.73
N TRP A 165 19.64 7.62 -16.89
CA TRP A 165 19.60 8.64 -15.85
C TRP A 165 18.76 8.14 -14.66
N TYR A 166 18.79 8.83 -13.51
CA TYR A 166 18.00 8.45 -12.34
C TYR A 166 16.87 9.45 -12.10
N GLN A 167 15.67 8.94 -11.81
CA GLN A 167 14.54 9.75 -11.34
C GLN A 167 14.05 9.26 -9.98
N CYS A 168 13.84 10.18 -9.05
CA CYS A 168 13.18 9.92 -7.77
C CYS A 168 11.68 9.67 -8.01
N VAL A 169 11.14 8.54 -7.55
CA VAL A 169 9.70 8.24 -7.75
C VAL A 169 8.80 9.19 -6.97
N ASP A 170 9.23 9.65 -5.79
CA ASP A 170 8.42 10.43 -4.85
C ASP A 170 8.25 11.89 -5.28
N CYS A 171 9.37 12.57 -5.59
CA CYS A 171 9.40 14.00 -5.91
C CYS A 171 9.87 14.34 -7.34
N LYS A 172 10.06 13.33 -8.19
CA LYS A 172 10.43 13.44 -9.62
C LYS A 172 11.79 14.11 -9.90
N TYR A 173 12.60 14.39 -8.87
CA TYR A 173 13.96 14.90 -8.99
C TYR A 173 14.78 14.03 -9.96
N SER A 174 15.42 14.66 -10.94
CA SER A 174 15.97 14.04 -12.14
C SER A 174 17.47 14.32 -12.24
N CYS A 175 18.32 13.29 -12.39
CA CYS A 175 19.77 13.51 -12.51
C CYS A 175 20.51 12.50 -13.40
N HIS A 176 21.61 12.94 -14.02
CA HIS A 176 22.55 12.03 -14.70
C HIS A 176 23.14 11.02 -13.70
N VAL A 177 23.51 9.82 -14.16
CA VAL A 177 24.23 8.82 -13.35
C VAL A 177 25.45 9.43 -12.63
N LYS A 178 26.29 10.19 -13.36
CA LYS A 178 27.47 10.92 -12.84
C LYS A 178 27.18 12.05 -11.82
N CYS A 179 25.91 12.31 -11.53
CA CYS A 179 25.44 13.37 -10.65
C CYS A 179 24.78 12.84 -9.37
N LEU A 180 24.50 11.52 -9.28
CA LEU A 180 23.84 10.89 -8.14
C LEU A 180 24.61 11.13 -6.82
N ASP A 181 25.90 10.81 -6.79
CA ASP A 181 26.78 10.98 -5.61
C ASP A 181 27.01 12.46 -5.22
N LYS A 182 26.48 13.40 -6.02
CA LYS A 182 26.61 14.83 -5.81
C LYS A 182 25.31 15.47 -5.35
N VAL A 183 24.19 14.75 -5.32
CA VAL A 183 22.87 15.26 -4.87
C VAL A 183 22.99 15.84 -3.47
N CYS A 184 22.52 17.08 -3.30
CA CYS A 184 22.62 17.83 -2.04
C CYS A 184 21.26 18.34 -1.53
N ARG A 185 20.17 18.10 -2.27
CA ARG A 185 18.81 18.34 -1.78
C ARG A 185 18.27 17.08 -1.14
N VAL A 186 17.77 17.18 0.09
CA VAL A 186 16.88 16.17 0.68
C VAL A 186 15.59 16.10 -0.13
N CYS A 187 15.01 14.90 -0.25
CA CYS A 187 13.77 14.69 -1.00
C CYS A 187 12.64 15.60 -0.48
N ALA A 188 11.93 16.25 -1.41
CA ALA A 188 10.84 17.16 -1.09
C ALA A 188 9.66 16.42 -0.45
N HIS A 189 9.42 15.15 -0.84
CA HIS A 189 8.37 14.32 -0.25
C HIS A 189 8.64 14.07 1.24
N VAL A 190 9.85 13.59 1.58
CA VAL A 190 10.28 13.32 2.97
C VAL A 190 10.21 14.59 3.82
N LYS A 191 10.67 15.74 3.30
CA LYS A 191 10.57 17.01 4.03
C LYS A 191 9.12 17.40 4.37
N VAL A 192 8.19 17.21 3.44
CA VAL A 192 6.77 17.57 3.64
C VAL A 192 6.04 16.56 4.53
N SER A 193 6.41 15.27 4.49
CA SER A 193 5.80 14.26 5.37
C SER A 193 6.31 14.32 6.82
N GLU A 194 7.59 14.64 7.04
CA GLU A 194 8.17 14.76 8.38
C GLU A 194 7.84 16.10 9.07
N ASN A 195 7.89 17.23 8.33
CA ASN A 195 7.64 18.56 8.89
C ASN A 195 7.13 19.55 7.82
N PRO A 196 5.80 19.65 7.59
CA PRO A 196 5.20 20.53 6.58
C PRO A 196 5.25 22.02 6.98
N SER A 197 6.44 22.61 7.00
CA SER A 197 6.66 24.04 7.20
C SER A 197 6.56 24.82 5.88
N TYR A 198 5.62 25.76 5.79
CA TYR A 198 5.48 26.66 4.65
C TYR A 198 6.28 27.96 4.85
N ILE A 199 6.90 28.47 3.80
CA ILE A 199 7.52 29.80 3.81
C ILE A 199 6.42 30.84 3.55
N SER A 200 6.24 31.78 4.48
CA SER A 200 5.27 32.89 4.33
C SER A 200 5.89 34.15 3.72
N ASP A 201 7.22 34.22 3.65
CA ASP A 201 7.95 35.34 3.08
C ASP A 201 7.88 35.37 1.54
N ILE A 202 7.69 36.57 0.98
CA ILE A 202 7.78 36.79 -0.46
C ILE A 202 9.25 37.10 -0.80
N CYS A 203 9.83 36.36 -1.74
CA CYS A 203 11.24 36.42 -2.12
C CYS A 203 12.23 36.18 -0.95
N PRO A 204 12.22 35.00 -0.30
CA PRO A 204 13.19 34.63 0.74
C PRO A 204 14.63 34.47 0.22
N GLU A 205 14.85 34.46 -1.10
CA GLU A 205 16.15 34.25 -1.72
C GLU A 205 17.10 35.46 -1.59
N MET A 206 18.29 35.20 -1.04
CA MET A 206 19.38 36.19 -1.02
C MET A 206 19.91 36.43 -2.44
N GLY A 207 20.04 37.69 -2.87
CA GLY A 207 20.50 38.03 -4.23
C GLY A 207 21.90 37.51 -4.57
N LEU A 208 22.16 37.24 -5.86
CA LEU A 208 23.39 36.57 -6.34
C LEU A 208 24.70 37.25 -5.91
N SER A 209 24.73 38.58 -5.82
CA SER A 209 25.89 39.34 -5.34
C SER A 209 26.21 39.04 -3.86
N ALA A 210 25.18 38.95 -3.01
CA ALA A 210 25.32 38.55 -1.61
C ALA A 210 25.58 37.04 -1.45
N GLN A 211 25.20 36.21 -2.43
CA GLN A 211 25.68 34.82 -2.54
C GLN A 211 27.10 34.70 -3.15
N ALA A 212 27.80 35.82 -3.38
CA ALA A 212 29.13 35.88 -4.03
C ALA A 212 29.18 35.13 -5.38
N TYR A 213 28.11 35.25 -6.18
CA TYR A 213 27.89 34.57 -7.46
C TYR A 213 28.02 33.04 -7.40
N ARG A 214 27.60 32.44 -6.30
CA ARG A 214 27.57 30.99 -6.10
C ARG A 214 26.14 30.47 -5.93
N CYS A 215 25.92 29.22 -6.31
CA CYS A 215 24.65 28.53 -6.03
C CYS A 215 24.44 28.39 -4.50
N ALA A 216 23.25 28.77 -4.03
CA ALA A 216 22.85 28.70 -2.61
C ALA A 216 23.14 27.35 -1.96
N GLU A 217 22.99 26.25 -2.70
CA GLU A 217 23.00 24.89 -2.15
C GLU A 217 24.38 24.22 -2.26
N CYS A 218 25.01 24.25 -3.44
CA CYS A 218 26.27 23.55 -3.69
C CYS A 218 27.51 24.46 -3.67
N LYS A 219 27.33 25.77 -3.52
CA LYS A 219 28.39 26.80 -3.47
C LYS A 219 29.31 26.85 -4.71
N ALA A 220 28.99 26.11 -5.77
CA ALA A 220 29.64 26.20 -7.08
C ALA A 220 29.45 27.61 -7.67
N HIS A 221 30.47 28.12 -8.34
CA HIS A 221 30.41 29.42 -8.99
C HIS A 221 29.46 29.38 -10.18
N ILE A 222 28.64 30.41 -10.33
CA ILE A 222 27.76 30.62 -11.47
C ILE A 222 28.56 31.42 -12.50
N THR A 223 28.64 30.92 -13.73
CA THR A 223 29.30 31.59 -14.85
C THR A 223 28.25 31.93 -15.91
N PHE A 224 28.33 33.14 -16.46
CA PHE A 224 27.47 33.65 -17.52
C PHE A 224 28.24 33.67 -18.85
#